data_AF-A0A957L1D3-F1
#
_entry.id   AF-A0A957L1D3-F1
#
_cell.length_a   1.000
_cell.length_b   1.000
_cell.length_c   1.000
_cell.angle_alpha   90.00
_cell.angle_beta   90.00
_cell.angle_gamma   90.00
#
_symmetry.space_group_name_H-M   'P 1'
#
loop_
_entity.id
_entity.type
_entity.pdbx_description
1 polymer ?
#
loop_
_entity_poly.entity_id
_entity_poly.type
_entity_poly.pdbx_seq_one_letter_code
_entity_poly.pdbx_strand_id
1 'polypeptide(L)'
;TRAKIELENVRWAQLPGTTLAHVRIAAFSDGVSEDLVAALQEIQAAGLTGVVLDLRNNPGGLLTEAVGVTSQFLPEDSVVLQRQNAQGEISLETAIGDGAALTIPVVVLI
;
A
#
# COMPACT_ATOMS: atom_id res chain seq x y z
N THR A 1 12.60 26.76 -14.94
CA THR A 1 11.72 26.34 -13.84
C THR A 1 11.83 24.83 -13.73
N ARG A 2 12.17 24.26 -12.56
CA ARG A 2 12.31 22.81 -12.42
C ARG A 2 10.91 22.19 -12.48
N ALA A 3 10.62 21.40 -13.52
CA ALA A 3 9.40 20.61 -13.57
C ALA A 3 9.48 19.57 -12.45
N LYS A 4 8.50 19.58 -11.55
CA LYS A 4 8.27 18.49 -10.60
C LYS A 4 7.81 17.32 -11.46
N ILE A 5 8.64 16.30 -11.62
CA ILE A 5 8.19 15.05 -12.24
C ILE A 5 7.28 14.42 -11.19
N GLU A 6 5.97 14.52 -11.37
CA GLU A 6 5.00 13.74 -10.61
C GLU A 6 5.20 12.29 -11.03
N LEU A 7 5.98 11.55 -10.23
CA LEU A 7 6.07 10.12 -10.37
C LEU A 7 4.75 9.57 -9.85
N GLU A 8 3.92 9.00 -10.73
CA GLU A 8 2.75 8.24 -10.30
C GLU A 8 3.24 7.02 -9.51
N ASN A 9 3.19 7.13 -8.18
CA ASN A 9 3.75 6.11 -7.31
C ASN A 9 2.88 4.87 -7.26
N VAL A 10 1.58 5.02 -7.49
CA VAL A 10 0.61 3.93 -7.60
C VAL A 10 0.06 3.89 -9.02
N ARG A 11 0.09 2.71 -9.63
CA ARG A 11 -0.60 2.41 -10.89
C ARG A 11 -1.30 1.09 -10.76
N TRP A 12 -2.45 0.95 -11.42
CA TRP A 12 -3.14 -0.32 -11.45
C TRP A 12 -3.72 -0.64 -12.83
N ALA A 13 -3.87 -1.94 -13.09
CA ALA A 13 -4.56 -2.47 -14.26
C ALA A 13 -5.19 -3.82 -13.93
N GLN A 14 -6.29 -4.16 -14.60
CA GLN A 14 -6.84 -5.50 -14.55
C GLN A 14 -5.89 -6.50 -15.24
N LEU A 15 -5.62 -7.64 -14.61
CA LEU A 15 -4.93 -8.74 -15.26
C LEU A 15 -5.88 -9.39 -16.30
N PRO A 16 -5.49 -9.46 -17.59
CA PRO A 16 -6.38 -9.89 -18.66
C PRO A 16 -7.01 -11.27 -18.40
N GLY A 17 -8.34 -11.35 -18.57
CA GLY A 17 -9.09 -12.60 -18.38
C GLY A 17 -9.29 -13.03 -16.93
N THR A 18 -9.00 -12.15 -15.96
CA THR A 18 -9.18 -12.43 -14.51
C THR A 18 -9.96 -11.31 -13.82
N THR A 19 -10.35 -11.53 -12.57
CA THR A 19 -10.92 -10.49 -11.69
C THR A 19 -9.86 -9.88 -10.76
N LEU A 20 -8.57 -10.00 -11.10
CA LEU A 20 -7.47 -9.52 -10.28
C LEU A 20 -6.96 -8.17 -10.80
N ALA A 21 -6.74 -7.23 -9.88
CA ALA A 21 -6.01 -6.00 -10.15
C ALA A 21 -4.52 -6.22 -9.87
N HIS A 22 -3.67 -5.87 -10.84
CA HIS A 22 -2.24 -5.68 -10.60
C HIS A 22 -2.05 -4.22 -10.18
N VAL A 23 -1.53 -4.01 -8.97
CA VAL A 23 -1.26 -2.69 -8.39
C VAL A 23 0.23 -2.57 -8.16
N ARG A 24 0.88 -1.62 -8.81
CA ARG A 24 2.32 -1.37 -8.67
C ARG A 24 2.56 -0.16 -7.78
N ILE A 25 3.37 -0.34 -6.73
CA ILE A 25 3.89 0.76 -5.91
C ILE A 25 5.38 0.92 -6.21
N ALA A 26 5.76 2.03 -6.84
CA ALA A 26 7.15 2.27 -7.27
C ALA A 26 8.09 2.63 -6.11
N ALA A 27 7.61 3.40 -5.14
CA ALA A 27 8.33 3.81 -3.93
C ALA A 27 7.33 4.22 -2.84
N PHE A 28 7.74 4.19 -1.57
CA PHE A 28 6.95 4.71 -0.45
C PHE A 28 7.20 6.20 -0.27
N SER A 29 6.84 7.04 -1.24
CA SER A 29 6.97 8.49 -1.13
C SER A 29 5.69 9.15 -0.63
N ASP A 30 5.80 10.42 -0.24
CA ASP A 30 4.71 11.26 0.25
C ASP A 30 3.43 11.12 -0.59
N GLY A 31 2.32 10.79 0.06
CA GLY A 31 0.98 10.68 -0.55
C GLY A 31 0.63 9.32 -1.15
N VAL A 32 1.57 8.37 -1.23
CA VAL A 32 1.31 7.06 -1.85
C VAL A 32 0.19 6.28 -1.15
N SER A 33 0.00 6.47 0.15
CA SER A 33 -1.08 5.84 0.90
C SER A 33 -2.46 6.32 0.41
N GLU A 34 -2.60 7.61 0.12
CA GLU A 34 -3.83 8.21 -0.40
C GLU A 34 -4.10 7.77 -1.84
N ASP A 35 -3.04 7.75 -2.67
CA ASP A 35 -3.10 7.25 -4.04
C ASP A 35 -3.55 5.77 -4.08
N LEU A 36 -3.06 4.96 -3.14
CA LEU A 36 -3.47 3.57 -3.03
C LEU A 36 -4.93 3.43 -2.63
N VAL A 37 -5.42 4.24 -1.69
CA VAL A 37 -6.85 4.24 -1.31
C VAL A 37 -7.72 4.55 -2.52
N ALA A 38 -7.37 5.57 -3.30
CA ALA A 38 -8.11 5.91 -4.52
C ALA A 38 -8.10 4.73 -5.52
N ALA A 39 -6.93 4.13 -5.78
CA ALA A 39 -6.82 2.97 -6.64
C ALA A 39 -7.67 1.78 -6.15
N LEU A 40 -7.66 1.47 -4.85
CA LEU A 40 -8.44 0.39 -4.26
C LEU A 40 -9.95 0.63 -4.40
N GLN A 41 -10.41 1.88 -4.31
CA GLN A 41 -11.81 2.24 -4.54
C GLN A 41 -12.20 2.06 -6.00
N GLU A 42 -11.36 2.49 -6.95
CA GLU A 42 -11.58 2.28 -8.38
C GLU A 42 -11.60 0.80 -8.75
N ILE A 43 -10.69 0.00 -8.20
CA ILE A 43 -10.61 -1.46 -8.38
C ILE A 43 -11.91 -2.14 -7.92
N GLN A 44 -12.43 -1.75 -6.75
CA GLN A 44 -13.70 -2.27 -6.23
C GLN A 44 -14.88 -1.84 -7.10
N ALA A 45 -14.93 -0.58 -7.53
CA ALA A 45 -15.98 -0.08 -8.42
C ALA A 45 -15.96 -0.77 -9.79
N ALA A 46 -14.79 -1.21 -10.26
CA ALA A 46 -14.62 -2.01 -11.48
C ALA A 46 -15.02 -3.49 -11.31
N GLY A 47 -15.44 -3.92 -10.11
CA GLY A 47 -15.87 -5.30 -9.83
C GLY A 47 -14.72 -6.30 -9.73
N LEU A 48 -13.48 -5.83 -9.52
CA LEU A 48 -12.33 -6.69 -9.31
C LEU A 48 -12.31 -7.20 -7.87
N THR A 49 -11.93 -8.47 -7.70
CA THR A 49 -12.14 -9.23 -6.46
C THR A 49 -10.84 -9.65 -5.77
N GLY A 50 -9.69 -9.16 -6.25
CA GLY A 50 -8.39 -9.50 -5.68
C GLY A 50 -7.30 -8.56 -6.15
N VAL A 51 -6.23 -8.44 -5.38
CA VAL A 51 -5.11 -7.53 -5.64
C VAL A 51 -3.79 -8.29 -5.68
N VAL A 52 -2.99 -8.05 -6.70
CA VAL A 52 -1.57 -8.37 -6.76
C VAL A 52 -0.80 -7.08 -6.54
N LEU A 53 -0.25 -6.91 -5.33
CA LEU A 53 0.55 -5.76 -4.94
C LEU A 53 2.02 -5.98 -5.36
N ASP A 54 2.46 -5.29 -6.39
CA ASP A 54 3.79 -5.38 -6.98
C ASP A 54 4.73 -4.32 -6.41
N LEU A 55 5.65 -4.78 -5.57
CA LEU A 55 6.71 -4.02 -4.93
C LEU A 55 8.09 -4.31 -5.57
N ARG A 56 8.15 -4.98 -6.73
CA ARG A 56 9.44 -5.28 -7.38
C ARG A 56 10.15 -3.99 -7.74
N ASN A 57 11.44 -3.94 -7.40
CA ASN A 57 12.31 -2.78 -7.56
C ASN A 57 11.86 -1.54 -6.78
N ASN A 58 11.04 -1.70 -5.73
CA ASN A 58 10.70 -0.64 -4.80
C ASN A 58 11.86 -0.49 -3.79
N PRO A 59 12.59 0.65 -3.76
CA PRO A 59 13.75 0.83 -2.89
C PRO A 59 13.38 1.09 -1.42
N GLY A 60 12.08 1.12 -1.09
CA GLY A 60 11.56 1.58 0.19
C GLY A 60 11.07 3.03 0.11
N GLY A 61 11.29 3.78 1.18
CA GLY A 61 10.87 5.18 1.29
C GLY A 61 10.50 5.54 2.73
N LEU A 62 9.50 6.41 2.87
CA LEU A 62 8.97 6.86 4.14
C LEU A 62 8.29 5.70 4.87
N LEU A 63 8.70 5.49 6.11
CA LEU A 63 8.13 4.44 6.97
C LEU A 63 6.66 4.70 7.27
N THR A 64 6.28 5.96 7.43
CA THR A 64 4.88 6.38 7.63
C THR A 64 3.99 5.98 6.46
N GLU A 65 4.51 6.09 5.23
CA GLU A 65 3.79 5.68 4.02
C GLU A 65 3.69 4.15 3.90
N ALA A 66 4.73 3.43 4.31
CA ALA A 66 4.65 1.97 4.39
C ALA A 66 3.57 1.53 5.39
N VAL A 67 3.48 2.18 6.56
CA VAL A 67 2.43 1.92 7.55
C VAL A 67 1.04 2.26 6.99
N GLY A 68 0.89 3.40 6.33
CA GLY A 68 -0.38 3.81 5.70
C GLY A 68 -0.86 2.85 4.61
N VAL A 69 0.05 2.39 3.74
CA VAL A 69 -0.20 1.37 2.73
C VAL A 69 -0.61 0.04 3.37
N THR A 70 0.14 -0.43 4.37
CA THR A 70 -0.17 -1.70 5.05
C THR A 70 -1.50 -1.64 5.81
N SER A 71 -1.84 -0.48 6.38
CA SER A 71 -3.11 -0.27 7.08
C SER A 71 -4.34 -0.50 6.19
N GLN A 72 -4.21 -0.39 4.86
CA GLN A 72 -5.33 -0.65 3.96
C GLN A 72 -5.76 -2.11 3.91
N PHE A 73 -4.89 -3.03 4.34
CA PHE A 73 -5.10 -4.48 4.24
C PHE A 73 -5.24 -5.17 5.59
N LEU A 74 -5.12 -4.44 6.70
CA LEU A 74 -5.15 -5.00 8.05
C LEU A 74 -6.25 -4.36 8.91
N PRO A 75 -6.92 -5.14 9.78
CA PRO A 75 -7.85 -4.57 10.75
C PRO A 75 -7.16 -3.50 11.61
N GLU A 76 -7.94 -2.50 12.05
CA GLU A 76 -7.49 -1.50 13.03
C GLU A 76 -6.81 -2.17 14.24
N ASP A 77 -5.83 -1.49 14.84
CA ASP A 77 -5.02 -1.95 15.96
C ASP A 77 -4.09 -3.15 15.68
N SER A 78 -4.09 -3.70 14.46
CA SER A 78 -3.09 -4.71 14.07
C SER A 78 -1.68 -4.12 14.13
N VAL A 79 -0.73 -4.77 14.79
CA VAL A 79 0.66 -4.30 14.83
C VAL A 79 1.28 -4.39 13.43
N VAL A 80 1.69 -3.25 12.89
CA VAL A 80 2.30 -3.12 11.55
C VAL A 80 3.82 -3.04 11.65
N LEU A 81 4.31 -2.35 12.68
CA LEU A 81 5.73 -2.11 12.88
C LEU A 81 6.11 -2.26 14.34
N GLN A 82 7.21 -2.95 14.59
CA GLN A 82 7.92 -2.93 15.86
C GLN A 82 9.33 -2.40 15.64
N ARG A 83 9.70 -1.35 16.38
CA ARG A 83 11.07 -0.84 16.45
C ARG A 83 11.63 -1.05 17.84
N GLN A 84 12.88 -1.49 17.92
CA GLN A 84 13.63 -1.57 19.16
C GLN A 84 14.88 -0.70 19.03
N ASN A 85 15.10 0.22 19.96
CA ASN A 85 16.32 1.02 19.98
C ASN A 85 17.48 0.30 20.69
N ALA A 86 18.68 0.87 20.66
CA ALA A 86 19.87 0.28 21.27
C ALA A 86 19.76 0.12 22.80
N GLN A 87 18.86 0.87 23.45
CA GLN A 87 18.56 0.80 24.87
C GLN A 87 17.54 -0.31 25.19
N GLY A 88 17.01 -0.97 24.16
CA GLY A 88 16.02 -2.04 24.29
C GLY A 88 14.57 -1.56 24.36
N GLU A 89 14.31 -0.26 24.23
CA GLU A 89 12.95 0.29 24.25
C GLU A 89 12.21 -0.08 22.95
N ILE A 90 10.98 -0.56 23.11
CA ILE A 90 10.14 -1.02 22.02
C ILE A 90 9.07 0.05 21.71
N SER A 91 8.95 0.42 20.43
CA SER A 91 7.88 1.26 19.89
C SER A 91 7.08 0.43 18.88
N LEU A 92 5.77 0.43 19.04
CA LEU A 92 4.84 -0.21 18.12
C LEU A 92 4.11 0.87 17.31
N GLU A 93 3.88 0.58 16.03
CA GLU A 93 2.87 1.28 15.23
C GLU A 93 1.84 0.26 14.76
N THR A 94 0.58 0.64 14.87
CA THR A 94 -0.57 -0.18 14.50
C THR A 94 -1.21 0.33 13.22
N ALA A 95 -2.02 -0.52 12.60
CA ALA A 95 -2.84 -0.15 11.47
C ALA A 95 -3.82 0.97 11.87
N ILE A 96 -3.98 1.95 11.00
CA ILE A 96 -4.75 3.17 11.27
C ILE A 96 -6.05 3.14 10.45
N GLY A 97 -7.19 3.32 11.11
CA GLY A 97 -8.50 3.51 10.49
C GLY A 97 -9.12 2.26 9.84
N ASP A 98 -10.15 2.50 9.03
CA ASP A 98 -10.98 1.46 8.40
C ASP A 98 -10.47 1.08 7.01
N GLY A 99 -9.33 0.37 6.94
CA GLY A 99 -8.62 0.07 5.68
C GLY A 99 -9.50 -0.25 4.46
N ALA A 100 -9.12 0.27 3.29
CA ALA A 100 -9.96 0.17 2.09
C ALA A 100 -10.10 -1.25 1.50
N ALA A 101 -9.28 -2.21 1.92
CA ALA A 101 -9.17 -3.54 1.32
C ALA A 101 -9.11 -4.70 2.34
N LEU A 102 -9.78 -4.56 3.49
CA LEU A 102 -9.76 -5.57 4.57
C LEU A 102 -10.27 -6.97 4.16
N THR A 103 -11.17 -7.04 3.18
CA THR A 103 -11.80 -8.29 2.74
C THR A 103 -11.33 -8.75 1.37
N ILE A 104 -10.44 -7.99 0.71
CA ILE A 104 -9.97 -8.31 -0.63
C ILE A 104 -8.75 -9.22 -0.50
N PRO A 105 -8.75 -10.42 -1.11
CA PRO A 105 -7.57 -11.26 -1.18
C PRO A 105 -6.40 -10.52 -1.82
N VAL A 106 -5.26 -10.50 -1.13
CA VAL A 106 -4.03 -9.85 -1.58
C VAL A 106 -2.88 -10.83 -1.72
N VAL A 107 -2.12 -10.69 -2.80
CA VAL A 107 -0.82 -11.34 -3.00
C VAL A 107 0.22 -10.24 -3.16
N VAL A 108 1.37 -10.38 -2.51
CA VAL A 108 2.48 -9.43 -2.64
C VAL A 108 3.57 -10.03 -3.51
N LEU A 109 4.03 -9.27 -4.51
CA LEU A 109 5.13 -9.61 -5.41
C LEU A 109 6.33 -8.72 -5.08
N ILE A 110 7.43 -9.32 -4.63
CA ILE A 110 8.68 -8.64 -4.22
C ILE A 110 9.84 -8.97 -5.15
#